data_AF-T1FU49-F1
#
_entry.id   AF-T1FU49-F1
#
_cell.length_a   1.000
_cell.length_b   1.000
_cell.length_c   1.000
_cell.angle_alpha   90.00
_cell.angle_beta   90.00
_cell.angle_gamma   90.00
#
_symmetry.space_group_name_H-M   'P 1'
#
loop_
_entity.id
_entity.type
_entity.pdbx_description
1 polymer ?
#
loop_
_entity_poly.entity_id
_entity_poly.type
_entity_poly.pdbx_seq_one_letter_code
_entity_poly.pdbx_strand_id
1 'polypeptide(L)'
;MKEDSAGRVGNPLSKYLHQYLKDGVLTSHHGKNVDDMIVQTARSSYWKNNVDRIKSQMVVILDEKHLPAKVINSPKYIQTAKIGLILPRIITSGTVTRRSVEPTWLTASNAYPDRIGSELKCMVQSPPGYCFVGADVDSQELWIAALMGDSLFVGLHGCTAFGWMTLQGSKINGTDLHSRTANMLGLDREHAKIFNYGRIYGAGQRFAERMLLKFNSKLSKKEAHIKAKNMFLSTKGRKINVSEELGGKRIWHGGSESHMFNKLEQIANDMKPQTPVLGARMSSALEATVVNNDFMTSRVNWVVQSSAVDYLHLMLVCMRWLFSEFHIRGKFCISIHDEVRYLVCEEDKYRAALALQITNLLTRSMFAYKLQFCDLPQSVAFFSSVEIDKCLRKDCKNDCITPSNPRGLQNEYNIS
;
A
#
# COMPACT_ATOMS: atom_id res chain seq x y z
N MET A 1 12.38 -4.50 -23.27
CA MET A 1 11.44 -3.63 -24.00
C MET A 1 10.01 -4.03 -23.65
N LYS A 2 9.05 -3.10 -23.50
CA LYS A 2 7.63 -3.50 -23.45
C LYS A 2 7.19 -3.67 -24.90
N GLU A 3 7.73 -4.72 -25.49
CA GLU A 3 7.38 -5.21 -26.81
C GLU A 3 5.87 -5.47 -26.78
N ASP A 4 5.17 -5.13 -27.85
CA ASP A 4 3.98 -5.89 -28.18
C ASP A 4 4.37 -7.39 -28.27
N SER A 5 3.40 -8.29 -28.38
CA SER A 5 3.73 -9.72 -28.54
C SER A 5 4.65 -10.03 -29.74
N ALA A 6 4.98 -9.04 -30.58
CA ALA A 6 5.81 -9.11 -31.78
C ALA A 6 7.13 -8.31 -31.71
N GLY A 7 7.57 -7.80 -30.55
CA GLY A 7 8.90 -7.16 -30.43
C GLY A 7 8.95 -5.66 -30.76
N ARG A 8 7.83 -5.02 -31.10
CA ARG A 8 7.84 -3.65 -31.64
C ARG A 8 7.80 -2.59 -30.54
N VAL A 9 8.59 -1.52 -30.71
CA VAL A 9 8.65 -0.36 -29.80
C VAL A 9 7.32 0.41 -29.78
N GLY A 10 6.67 0.54 -30.95
CA GLY A 10 5.37 1.19 -31.16
C GLY A 10 5.39 2.70 -30.95
N ASN A 11 5.63 3.13 -29.71
CA ASN A 11 5.69 4.54 -29.32
C ASN A 11 7.10 4.88 -28.78
N PRO A 12 7.92 5.67 -29.52
CA PRO A 12 9.25 6.09 -29.08
C PRO A 12 9.23 7.12 -27.93
N LEU A 13 8.06 7.71 -27.61
CA LEU A 13 7.83 8.62 -26.48
C LEU A 13 7.13 7.92 -25.31
N SER A 14 7.21 6.60 -25.27
CA SER A 14 6.60 5.82 -24.22
C SER A 14 7.30 6.01 -22.87
N LYS A 15 6.53 5.92 -21.79
CA LYS A 15 7.02 6.11 -20.42
C LYS A 15 8.25 5.26 -20.06
N TYR A 16 8.41 4.10 -20.69
CA TYR A 16 9.52 3.18 -20.41
C TYR A 16 10.85 3.65 -21.04
N LEU A 17 10.83 4.43 -22.12
CA LEU A 17 12.04 4.95 -22.76
C LEU A 17 12.60 6.17 -22.04
N HIS A 18 11.77 6.88 -21.27
CA HIS A 18 12.19 8.08 -20.55
C HIS A 18 13.32 7.83 -19.55
N GLN A 19 13.37 6.65 -18.91
CA GLN A 19 14.48 6.33 -18.00
C GLN A 19 15.80 6.23 -18.77
N TYR A 20 15.80 5.57 -19.93
CA TYR A 20 16.98 5.45 -20.77
C TYR A 20 17.42 6.80 -21.37
N LEU A 21 16.47 7.71 -21.66
CA LEU A 21 16.79 9.09 -22.04
C LEU A 21 17.41 9.87 -20.88
N LYS A 22 16.87 9.76 -19.65
CA LYS A 22 17.45 10.38 -18.45
C LYS A 22 18.85 9.85 -18.13
N ASP A 23 19.07 8.55 -18.30
CA ASP A 23 20.34 7.87 -18.02
C ASP A 23 21.37 8.07 -19.16
N GLY A 24 21.02 8.78 -20.23
CA GLY A 24 21.89 9.03 -21.39
C GLY A 24 22.14 7.81 -22.27
N VAL A 25 21.42 6.70 -22.06
CA VAL A 25 21.48 5.48 -22.87
C VAL A 25 20.81 5.68 -24.23
N LEU A 26 19.77 6.53 -24.27
CA LEU A 26 19.14 7.00 -25.50
C LEU A 26 19.34 8.52 -25.59
N THR A 27 19.54 9.01 -26.80
CA THR A 27 19.64 10.44 -27.10
C THR A 27 18.89 10.73 -28.40
N SER A 28 18.36 11.93 -28.54
CA SER A 28 17.82 12.38 -29.82
C SER A 28 18.93 12.91 -30.72
N HIS A 29 18.77 12.71 -32.03
CA HIS A 29 19.69 13.23 -33.03
C HIS A 29 19.76 14.78 -33.03
N HIS A 30 18.68 15.44 -32.61
CA HIS A 30 18.55 16.89 -32.59
C HIS A 30 19.10 17.55 -31.31
N GLY A 31 19.79 16.78 -30.47
CA GLY A 31 20.49 17.29 -29.29
C GLY A 31 19.60 17.52 -28.07
N LYS A 32 20.23 18.05 -27.02
CA LYS A 32 19.70 18.06 -25.65
C LYS A 32 18.34 18.76 -25.48
N ASN A 33 18.05 19.79 -26.27
CA ASN A 33 16.79 20.52 -26.18
C ASN A 33 15.56 19.62 -26.48
N VAL A 34 15.70 18.69 -27.42
CA VAL A 34 14.63 17.74 -27.76
C VAL A 34 14.50 16.67 -26.69
N ASP A 35 15.61 16.20 -26.12
CA ASP A 35 15.61 15.27 -24.98
C ASP A 35 14.88 15.89 -23.79
N ASP A 36 15.17 17.16 -23.48
CA ASP A 36 14.52 17.92 -22.43
C ASP A 36 13.00 18.06 -22.69
N MET A 37 12.57 18.34 -23.93
CA MET A 37 11.15 18.39 -24.28
C MET A 37 10.43 17.05 -24.08
N ILE A 38 11.08 15.93 -24.42
CA ILE A 38 10.54 14.59 -24.18
C ILE A 38 10.41 14.32 -22.68
N VAL A 39 11.41 14.71 -21.90
CA VAL A 39 11.36 14.62 -20.43
C VAL A 39 10.22 15.47 -19.88
N GLN A 40 9.99 16.70 -20.37
CA GLN A 40 8.85 17.52 -19.92
C GLN A 40 7.50 16.87 -20.24
N THR A 41 7.38 16.25 -21.42
CA THR A 41 6.17 15.49 -21.79
C THR A 41 5.92 14.33 -20.81
N ALA A 42 6.98 13.65 -20.36
CA ALA A 42 6.89 12.65 -19.30
C ALA A 42 6.33 13.22 -17.99
N ARG A 43 6.81 14.39 -17.57
CA ARG A 43 6.36 15.06 -16.32
C ARG A 43 4.86 15.39 -16.36
N SER A 44 4.33 15.73 -17.54
CA SER A 44 2.91 16.05 -17.75
C SER A 44 1.99 14.82 -17.82
N SER A 45 2.54 13.62 -18.02
CA SER A 45 1.74 12.41 -18.28
C SER A 45 0.85 12.02 -17.10
N TYR A 46 1.30 12.27 -15.86
CA TYR A 46 0.48 12.04 -14.68
C TYR A 46 -0.75 12.94 -14.68
N TRP A 47 -0.56 14.25 -14.89
CA TRP A 47 -1.65 15.22 -14.95
C TRP A 47 -2.67 14.89 -16.05
N LYS A 48 -2.19 14.60 -17.28
CA LYS A 48 -3.06 14.25 -18.42
C LYS A 48 -3.99 13.06 -18.12
N ASN A 49 -3.50 12.06 -17.38
CA ASN A 49 -4.29 10.87 -17.05
C ASN A 49 -5.30 11.10 -15.90
N ASN A 50 -5.11 12.14 -15.09
CA ASN A 50 -5.91 12.36 -13.89
C ASN A 50 -6.80 13.61 -13.96
N VAL A 51 -6.52 14.57 -14.85
CA VAL A 51 -7.19 15.88 -14.88
C VAL A 51 -8.71 15.79 -15.00
N ASP A 52 -9.23 14.91 -15.86
CA ASP A 52 -10.68 14.76 -16.03
C ASP A 52 -11.35 14.21 -14.78
N ARG A 53 -10.67 13.29 -14.09
CA ARG A 53 -11.14 12.71 -12.82
C ARG A 53 -11.08 13.72 -11.68
N ILE A 54 -10.07 14.59 -11.68
CA ILE A 54 -9.92 15.67 -10.70
C ILE A 54 -11.00 16.74 -10.91
N LYS A 55 -11.25 17.16 -12.15
CA LYS A 55 -12.24 18.19 -12.48
C LYS A 55 -13.67 17.73 -12.27
N SER A 56 -13.94 16.43 -12.39
CA SER A 56 -15.28 15.84 -12.19
C SER A 56 -15.60 15.53 -10.73
N GLN A 57 -14.75 15.92 -9.78
CA GLN A 57 -15.01 15.72 -8.36
C GLN A 57 -16.24 16.51 -7.90
N MET A 58 -17.05 15.90 -7.03
CA MET A 58 -18.19 16.56 -6.42
C MET A 58 -17.71 17.51 -5.32
N VAL A 59 -17.73 18.80 -5.61
CA VAL A 59 -17.37 19.87 -4.68
C VAL A 59 -18.63 20.55 -4.18
N VAL A 60 -18.80 20.61 -2.86
CA VAL A 60 -19.90 21.31 -2.19
C VAL A 60 -19.30 22.51 -1.48
N ILE A 61 -19.67 23.72 -1.91
CA ILE A 61 -19.28 24.95 -1.23
C ILE A 61 -20.25 25.17 -0.06
N LEU A 62 -19.72 25.48 1.11
CA LEU A 62 -20.50 25.72 2.31
C LEU A 62 -20.78 27.21 2.48
N ASP A 63 -22.05 27.53 2.72
CA ASP A 63 -22.44 28.84 3.25
C ASP A 63 -21.98 28.98 4.71
N GLU A 64 -21.78 30.22 5.16
CA GLU A 64 -21.36 30.53 6.54
C GLU A 64 -22.29 29.91 7.60
N LYS A 65 -23.61 29.88 7.34
CA LYS A 65 -24.62 29.25 8.22
C LYS A 65 -24.41 27.74 8.45
N HIS A 66 -23.66 27.07 7.57
CA HIS A 66 -23.36 25.64 7.66
C HIS A 66 -21.97 25.38 8.24
N LEU A 67 -21.16 26.42 8.45
CA LEU A 67 -19.85 26.27 9.08
C LEU A 67 -19.99 26.12 10.60
N PRO A 68 -19.21 25.24 11.23
CA PRO A 68 -19.14 25.18 12.68
C PRO A 68 -18.71 26.54 13.25
N ALA A 69 -19.29 26.97 14.38
CA ALA A 69 -18.91 28.21 15.06
C ALA A 69 -17.40 28.30 15.35
N LYS A 70 -16.75 27.16 15.60
CA LYS A 70 -15.29 27.06 15.76
C LYS A 70 -14.50 27.50 14.53
N VAL A 71 -15.01 27.23 13.33
CA VAL A 71 -14.40 27.69 12.09
C VAL A 71 -14.55 29.20 12.00
N ILE A 72 -15.78 29.71 12.14
CA ILE A 72 -16.12 31.14 12.00
C ILE A 72 -15.34 32.01 13.01
N ASN A 73 -15.25 31.55 14.26
CA ASN A 73 -14.58 32.27 15.34
C ASN A 73 -13.05 32.12 15.30
N SER A 74 -12.50 31.36 14.36
CA SER A 74 -11.05 31.18 14.25
C SER A 74 -10.39 32.45 13.71
N PRO A 75 -9.25 32.89 14.27
CA PRO A 75 -8.50 34.03 13.72
C PRO A 75 -7.96 33.76 12.32
N LYS A 76 -7.91 32.50 11.88
CA LYS A 76 -7.49 32.09 10.53
C LYS A 76 -8.66 32.05 9.53
N TYR A 77 -9.89 32.28 9.98
CA TYR A 77 -11.04 32.35 9.09
C TYR A 77 -11.06 33.66 8.34
N ILE A 78 -11.19 33.57 7.02
CA ILE A 78 -11.30 34.72 6.14
C ILE A 78 -12.71 34.65 5.54
N GLN A 79 -13.57 35.60 5.86
CA GLN A 79 -14.98 35.58 5.45
C GLN A 79 -15.17 35.56 3.92
N THR A 80 -14.22 36.15 3.18
CA THR A 80 -14.23 36.13 1.70
C THR A 80 -13.75 34.80 1.11
N ALA A 81 -13.10 33.95 1.90
CA ALA A 81 -12.61 32.66 1.44
C ALA A 81 -13.73 31.61 1.45
N LYS A 82 -13.99 31.02 0.28
CA LYS A 82 -14.98 29.94 0.15
C LYS A 82 -14.41 28.66 0.76
N ILE A 83 -15.11 28.10 1.75
CA ILE A 83 -14.81 26.77 2.29
C ILE A 83 -15.68 25.75 1.56
N GLY A 84 -15.04 24.72 1.01
CA GLY A 84 -15.74 23.63 0.33
C GLY A 84 -15.32 22.27 0.86
N LEU A 85 -16.20 21.28 0.69
CA LEU A 85 -15.92 19.88 0.90
C LEU A 85 -15.90 19.15 -0.43
N ILE A 86 -15.03 18.16 -0.54
CA ILE A 86 -15.05 17.20 -1.63
C ILE A 86 -15.74 15.95 -1.09
N LEU A 87 -16.71 15.42 -1.84
CA LEU A 87 -17.41 14.19 -1.51
C LEU A 87 -17.03 13.10 -2.52
N PRO A 88 -16.01 12.28 -2.21
CA PRO A 88 -15.61 11.20 -3.09
C PRO A 88 -16.71 10.14 -3.19
N ARG A 89 -16.98 9.64 -4.40
CA ARG A 89 -17.98 8.59 -4.64
C ARG A 89 -17.39 7.20 -4.38
N ILE A 90 -17.05 6.94 -3.11
CA ILE A 90 -16.40 5.69 -2.70
C ILE A 90 -17.40 4.54 -2.76
N ILE A 91 -17.04 3.48 -3.48
CA ILE A 91 -17.71 2.17 -3.40
C ILE A 91 -16.97 1.39 -2.31
N THR A 92 -17.61 1.13 -1.18
CA THR A 92 -16.95 0.56 0.03
C THR A 92 -16.41 -0.86 -0.15
N SER A 93 -17.06 -1.69 -0.96
CA SER A 93 -16.59 -3.04 -1.32
C SER A 93 -16.67 -3.24 -2.83
N GLY A 94 -15.90 -2.43 -3.56
CA GLY A 94 -15.91 -2.41 -5.02
C GLY A 94 -15.04 -3.49 -5.67
N THR A 95 -14.08 -4.07 -4.95
CA THR A 95 -13.26 -5.18 -5.45
C THR A 95 -13.69 -6.52 -4.87
N VAL A 96 -13.30 -7.61 -5.52
CA VAL A 96 -13.47 -8.98 -4.98
C VAL A 96 -12.80 -9.15 -3.62
N THR A 97 -11.72 -8.41 -3.35
CA THR A 97 -11.02 -8.40 -2.06
C THR A 97 -11.71 -7.55 -0.98
N ARG A 98 -12.87 -6.95 -1.31
CA ARG A 98 -13.67 -6.02 -0.50
C ARG A 98 -13.03 -4.64 -0.29
N ARG A 99 -12.00 -4.30 -1.07
CA ARG A 99 -11.41 -2.96 -1.01
C ARG A 99 -12.38 -1.93 -1.57
N SER A 100 -12.28 -0.73 -1.02
CA SER A 100 -12.97 0.40 -1.55
C SER A 100 -12.41 0.81 -2.92
N VAL A 101 -13.28 1.32 -3.78
CA VAL A 101 -12.91 1.79 -5.12
C VAL A 101 -13.39 3.22 -5.29
N GLU A 102 -12.45 4.10 -5.66
CA GLU A 102 -12.69 5.46 -6.09
C GLU A 102 -11.51 5.86 -6.99
N PRO A 103 -11.74 6.38 -8.21
CA PRO A 103 -10.72 6.47 -9.25
C PRO A 103 -9.77 7.67 -9.15
N THR A 104 -9.92 8.54 -8.15
CA THR A 104 -9.13 9.77 -7.98
C THR A 104 -8.32 9.72 -6.68
N TRP A 105 -9.00 9.78 -5.54
CA TRP A 105 -8.44 9.89 -4.19
C TRP A 105 -7.81 8.59 -3.70
N LEU A 106 -8.42 7.43 -3.98
CA LEU A 106 -7.83 6.14 -3.62
C LEU A 106 -6.67 5.72 -4.52
N THR A 107 -6.42 6.48 -5.59
CA THR A 107 -5.29 6.29 -6.50
C THR A 107 -4.32 7.46 -6.50
N ALA A 108 -4.56 8.49 -5.68
CA ALA A 108 -3.79 9.71 -5.67
C ALA A 108 -2.37 9.43 -5.17
N SER A 109 -1.38 9.81 -5.97
CA SER A 109 0.01 9.61 -5.62
C SER A 109 0.46 10.57 -4.51
N ASN A 110 1.62 10.27 -3.91
CA ASN A 110 2.37 11.26 -3.16
C ASN A 110 2.97 12.31 -4.11
N ALA A 111 3.42 13.44 -3.56
CA ALA A 111 4.12 14.47 -4.30
C ALA A 111 5.46 13.93 -4.84
N TYR A 112 5.71 14.13 -6.13
CA TYR A 112 6.95 13.77 -6.80
C TYR A 112 7.52 15.01 -7.53
N PRO A 113 8.81 15.32 -7.34
CA PRO A 113 9.42 16.53 -7.91
C PRO A 113 9.49 16.50 -9.45
N ASP A 114 9.30 15.33 -10.06
CA ASP A 114 9.32 15.15 -11.51
C ASP A 114 7.93 14.95 -12.13
N ARG A 115 6.83 15.20 -11.39
CA ARG A 115 5.46 14.98 -11.89
C ARG A 115 4.53 16.14 -11.57
N ILE A 116 3.94 16.73 -12.61
CA ILE A 116 2.93 17.79 -12.49
C ILE A 116 1.66 17.23 -11.84
N GLY A 117 1.14 17.93 -10.83
CA GLY A 117 -0.11 17.63 -10.14
C GLY A 117 -0.05 16.42 -9.20
N SER A 118 1.16 15.89 -8.94
CA SER A 118 1.33 14.75 -8.03
C SER A 118 1.09 15.12 -6.56
N GLU A 119 1.12 16.41 -6.24
CA GLU A 119 0.81 17.02 -4.95
C GLU A 119 -0.70 17.16 -4.66
N LEU A 120 -1.59 16.68 -5.53
CA LEU A 120 -3.04 16.87 -5.40
C LEU A 120 -3.60 16.64 -3.97
N LYS A 121 -3.12 15.61 -3.26
CA LYS A 121 -3.60 15.32 -1.89
C LYS A 121 -3.40 16.50 -0.94
N CYS A 122 -2.24 17.17 -0.99
CA CYS A 122 -1.95 18.26 -0.05
C CYS A 122 -2.70 19.55 -0.36
N MET A 123 -3.34 19.66 -1.53
CA MET A 123 -4.27 20.75 -1.83
C MET A 123 -5.58 20.62 -1.04
N VAL A 124 -5.88 19.45 -0.48
CA VAL A 124 -6.98 19.26 0.46
C VAL A 124 -6.51 19.67 1.85
N GLN A 125 -7.03 20.82 2.30
CA GLN A 125 -6.68 21.42 3.57
C GLN A 125 -7.82 21.30 4.60
N SER A 126 -7.46 21.21 5.87
CA SER A 126 -8.43 21.22 6.97
C SER A 126 -8.99 22.63 7.17
N PRO A 127 -10.28 22.79 7.50
CA PRO A 127 -10.82 24.10 7.85
C PRO A 127 -10.15 24.66 9.13
N PRO A 128 -10.18 25.99 9.33
CA PRO A 128 -9.70 26.64 10.55
C PRO A 128 -10.24 25.98 11.83
N GLY A 129 -9.37 25.75 12.83
CA GLY A 129 -9.74 25.08 14.09
C GLY A 129 -9.77 23.55 14.02
N TYR A 130 -9.46 22.96 12.86
CA TYR A 130 -9.33 21.52 12.65
C TYR A 130 -7.97 21.16 12.08
N CYS A 131 -7.62 19.88 12.15
CA CYS A 131 -6.43 19.29 11.54
C CYS A 131 -6.72 17.85 11.14
N PHE A 132 -5.91 17.29 10.25
CA PHE A 132 -5.90 15.87 9.96
C PHE A 132 -5.01 15.15 10.95
N VAL A 133 -5.51 14.04 11.50
CA VAL A 133 -4.75 13.09 12.31
C VAL A 133 -4.79 11.75 11.60
N GLY A 134 -3.64 11.12 11.37
CA GLY A 134 -3.64 9.79 10.77
C GLY A 134 -2.27 9.15 10.70
N ALA A 135 -2.25 7.89 10.29
CA ALA A 135 -1.05 7.07 10.27
C ALA A 135 -1.08 6.10 9.09
N ASP A 136 0.11 5.65 8.71
CA ASP A 136 0.38 4.60 7.72
C ASP A 136 0.66 3.30 8.49
N VAL A 137 -0.05 2.21 8.17
CA VAL A 137 0.21 0.91 8.81
C VAL A 137 1.39 0.25 8.12
N ASP A 138 2.59 0.44 8.68
CA ASP A 138 3.82 -0.14 8.16
C ASP A 138 3.70 -1.65 7.91
N SER A 139 3.94 -2.04 6.65
CA SER A 139 4.02 -3.43 6.20
C SER A 139 2.81 -4.29 6.62
N GLN A 140 1.62 -3.70 6.66
CA GLN A 140 0.37 -4.34 7.14
C GLN A 140 0.17 -5.74 6.57
N GLU A 141 0.13 -5.87 5.25
CA GLU A 141 -0.13 -7.14 4.59
C GLU A 141 0.97 -8.17 4.82
N LEU A 142 2.24 -7.72 4.86
CA LEU A 142 3.38 -8.60 5.13
C LEU A 142 3.30 -9.15 6.55
N TRP A 143 2.95 -8.31 7.53
CA TRP A 143 2.77 -8.74 8.92
C TRP A 143 1.62 -9.74 9.05
N ILE A 144 0.48 -9.50 8.39
CA ILE A 144 -0.65 -10.46 8.37
C ILE A 144 -0.21 -11.80 7.78
N ALA A 145 0.49 -11.79 6.64
CA ALA A 145 0.99 -13.00 6.00
C ALA A 145 2.02 -13.74 6.88
N ALA A 146 2.87 -12.99 7.59
CA ALA A 146 3.85 -13.54 8.52
C ALA A 146 3.18 -14.22 9.70
N LEU A 147 2.22 -13.54 10.33
CA LEU A 147 1.44 -14.07 11.44
C LEU A 147 0.70 -15.36 11.06
N MET A 148 0.13 -15.43 9.85
CA MET A 148 -0.48 -16.66 9.31
C MET A 148 0.55 -17.79 9.17
N GLY A 149 1.74 -17.50 8.64
CA GLY A 149 2.83 -18.48 8.53
C GLY A 149 3.31 -19.00 9.88
N ASP A 150 3.52 -18.10 10.83
CA ASP A 150 3.93 -18.43 12.20
C ASP A 150 2.86 -19.26 12.93
N SER A 151 1.57 -18.96 12.71
CA SER A 151 0.44 -19.72 13.29
C SER A 151 0.39 -21.18 12.83
N LEU A 152 0.82 -21.46 11.60
CA LEU A 152 0.84 -22.81 11.06
C LEU A 152 2.05 -23.62 11.54
N PHE A 153 3.15 -22.95 11.88
CA PHE A 153 4.40 -23.60 12.25
C PHE A 153 4.43 -24.03 13.72
N VAL A 154 4.73 -23.10 14.63
CA VAL A 154 4.82 -23.37 16.08
C VAL A 154 3.83 -22.52 16.88
N GLY A 155 3.22 -21.50 16.28
CA GLY A 155 2.32 -20.58 16.98
C GLY A 155 3.06 -19.58 17.88
N LEU A 156 4.32 -19.25 17.56
CA LEU A 156 5.10 -18.22 18.23
C LEU A 156 5.49 -17.11 17.24
N HIS A 157 5.43 -15.84 17.66
CA HIS A 157 5.76 -14.73 16.79
C HIS A 157 7.19 -14.83 16.28
N GLY A 158 7.39 -14.72 14.97
CA GLY A 158 8.71 -14.77 14.35
C GLY A 158 9.36 -16.15 14.32
N CYS A 159 8.60 -17.23 14.59
CA CYS A 159 9.14 -18.59 14.55
C CYS A 159 9.49 -19.09 13.15
N THR A 160 8.93 -18.47 12.10
CA THR A 160 9.36 -18.71 10.71
C THR A 160 10.40 -17.70 10.26
N ALA A 161 11.22 -18.06 9.27
CA ALA A 161 12.18 -17.12 8.68
C ALA A 161 11.49 -15.85 8.14
N PHE A 162 10.31 -16.00 7.52
CA PHE A 162 9.51 -14.87 7.07
C PHE A 162 8.98 -14.00 8.22
N GLY A 163 8.49 -14.62 9.30
CA GLY A 163 8.10 -13.92 10.52
C GLY A 163 9.25 -13.15 11.15
N TRP A 164 10.41 -13.78 11.30
CA TRP A 164 11.61 -13.15 11.85
C TRP A 164 12.07 -11.95 11.01
N MET A 165 12.15 -12.11 9.68
CA MET A 165 12.52 -11.02 8.76
C MET A 165 11.54 -9.84 8.83
N THR A 166 10.27 -10.08 9.17
CA THR A 166 9.23 -9.05 9.26
C THR A 166 9.26 -8.34 10.62
N LEU A 167 9.56 -9.06 11.71
CA LEU A 167 9.52 -8.51 13.08
C LEU A 167 10.85 -7.91 13.56
N GLN A 168 11.97 -8.51 13.18
CA GLN A 168 13.32 -8.18 13.67
C GLN A 168 14.31 -7.85 12.54
N GLY A 169 13.91 -8.03 11.28
CA GLY A 169 14.74 -7.68 10.14
C GLY A 169 15.10 -6.19 10.12
N SER A 170 16.38 -5.88 9.92
CA SER A 170 16.89 -4.51 9.87
C SER A 170 17.39 -4.17 8.47
N LYS A 171 17.04 -2.96 8.02
CA LYS A 171 17.57 -2.38 6.77
C LYS A 171 19.09 -2.18 6.84
N ILE A 172 19.59 -1.73 7.98
CA ILE A 172 21.03 -1.43 8.17
C ILE A 172 21.85 -2.71 8.09
N ASN A 173 21.37 -3.78 8.73
CA ASN A 173 22.07 -5.08 8.74
C ASN A 173 21.78 -5.92 7.48
N GLY A 174 20.95 -5.41 6.55
CA GLY A 174 20.53 -6.12 5.35
C GLY A 174 19.74 -7.41 5.62
N THR A 175 19.16 -7.54 6.83
CA THR A 175 18.45 -8.74 7.27
C THR A 175 16.94 -8.66 7.04
N ASP A 176 16.41 -7.48 6.70
CA ASP A 176 15.01 -7.33 6.30
C ASP A 176 14.72 -8.00 4.94
N LEU A 177 13.46 -8.37 4.75
CA LEU A 177 12.97 -9.06 3.56
C LEU A 177 13.40 -8.39 2.25
N HIS A 178 13.34 -7.06 2.16
CA HIS A 178 13.67 -6.35 0.93
C HIS A 178 15.17 -6.34 0.66
N SER A 179 16.00 -6.15 1.69
CA SER A 179 17.45 -6.18 1.55
C SER A 179 17.98 -7.59 1.23
N ARG A 180 17.38 -8.64 1.81
CA ARG A 180 17.72 -10.04 1.47
C ARG A 180 17.41 -10.34 0.01
N THR A 181 16.24 -9.95 -0.49
CA THR A 181 15.88 -10.10 -1.91
C THR A 181 16.80 -9.27 -2.82
N ALA A 182 17.12 -8.03 -2.43
CA ALA A 182 18.04 -7.15 -3.14
C ALA A 182 19.41 -7.82 -3.32
N ASN A 183 20.00 -8.32 -2.23
CA ASN A 183 21.30 -9.00 -2.25
C ASN A 183 21.26 -10.30 -3.08
N MET A 184 20.19 -11.08 -2.97
CA MET A 184 20.05 -12.33 -3.72
C MET A 184 19.94 -12.11 -5.23
N LEU A 185 19.24 -11.05 -5.65
CA LEU A 185 19.00 -10.76 -7.06
C LEU A 185 20.06 -9.82 -7.66
N GLY A 186 20.82 -9.11 -6.84
CA GLY A 186 21.72 -8.04 -7.24
C GLY A 186 20.95 -6.83 -7.75
N LEU A 187 19.92 -6.42 -7.00
CA LEU A 187 19.06 -5.27 -7.31
C LEU A 187 19.17 -4.23 -6.20
N ASP A 188 18.78 -2.99 -6.49
CA ASP A 188 18.55 -1.99 -5.44
C ASP A 188 17.35 -2.37 -4.59
N ARG A 189 17.35 -1.92 -3.33
CA ARG A 189 16.28 -2.22 -2.38
C ARG A 189 14.90 -1.77 -2.84
N GLU A 190 14.79 -0.62 -3.50
CA GLU A 190 13.50 -0.13 -4.03
C GLU A 190 12.97 -1.02 -5.16
N HIS A 191 13.85 -1.49 -6.04
CA HIS A 191 13.50 -2.49 -7.05
C HIS A 191 13.08 -3.83 -6.41
N ALA A 192 13.81 -4.27 -5.37
CA ALA A 192 13.49 -5.47 -4.61
C ALA A 192 12.16 -5.34 -3.85
N LYS A 193 11.79 -4.13 -3.40
CA LYS A 193 10.47 -3.86 -2.81
C LYS A 193 9.37 -4.13 -3.83
N ILE A 194 9.39 -3.47 -4.99
CA ILE A 194 8.41 -3.69 -6.07
C ILE A 194 8.33 -5.17 -6.44
N PHE A 195 9.48 -5.82 -6.51
CA PHE A 195 9.59 -7.23 -6.83
C PHE A 195 8.95 -8.15 -5.77
N ASN A 196 9.24 -7.94 -4.49
CA ASN A 196 8.67 -8.73 -3.38
C ASN A 196 7.16 -8.60 -3.32
N TYR A 197 6.61 -7.39 -3.49
CA TYR A 197 5.16 -7.18 -3.54
C TYR A 197 4.54 -7.99 -4.68
N GLY A 198 5.09 -7.93 -5.90
CA GLY A 198 4.58 -8.75 -7.00
C GLY A 198 4.65 -10.25 -6.72
N ARG A 199 5.77 -10.72 -6.16
CA ARG A 199 6.05 -12.14 -5.91
C ARG A 199 5.16 -12.75 -4.83
N ILE A 200 5.05 -12.10 -3.67
CA ILE A 200 4.25 -12.61 -2.54
C ILE A 200 2.79 -12.72 -2.97
N TYR A 201 2.31 -11.75 -3.76
CA TYR A 201 0.96 -11.74 -4.29
C TYR A 201 0.83 -12.44 -5.65
N GLY A 202 1.41 -13.64 -5.76
CA GLY A 202 1.02 -14.60 -6.79
C GLY A 202 1.67 -14.41 -8.16
N ALA A 203 2.66 -13.52 -8.31
CA ALA A 203 3.44 -13.51 -9.54
C ALA A 203 4.39 -14.71 -9.60
N GLY A 204 4.28 -15.50 -10.67
CA GLY A 204 5.13 -16.68 -10.87
C GLY A 204 6.53 -16.36 -11.42
N GLN A 205 7.35 -17.41 -11.59
CA GLN A 205 8.74 -17.30 -12.05
C GLN A 205 8.90 -16.50 -13.35
N ARG A 206 8.05 -16.71 -14.36
CA ARG A 206 8.10 -15.97 -15.63
C ARG A 206 7.87 -14.46 -15.47
N PHE A 207 7.11 -14.05 -14.46
CA PHE A 207 6.95 -12.62 -14.17
C PHE A 207 8.22 -12.05 -13.55
N ALA A 208 8.81 -12.77 -12.58
CA ALA A 208 10.07 -12.39 -11.96
C ALA A 208 11.21 -12.27 -12.98
N GLU A 209 11.33 -13.21 -13.92
CA GLU A 209 12.33 -13.15 -15.00
C GLU A 209 12.18 -11.88 -15.84
N ARG A 210 10.95 -11.57 -16.28
CA ARG A 210 10.66 -10.35 -17.04
C ARG A 210 10.92 -9.09 -16.24
N MET A 211 10.71 -9.11 -14.93
CA MET A 211 10.98 -7.98 -14.05
C MET A 211 12.48 -7.77 -13.84
N LEU A 212 13.25 -8.84 -13.65
CA LEU A 212 14.71 -8.79 -13.55
C LEU A 212 15.36 -8.18 -14.78
N LEU A 213 14.95 -8.62 -15.97
CA LEU A 213 15.43 -8.09 -17.25
C LEU A 213 15.07 -6.61 -17.47
N LYS A 214 14.03 -6.11 -16.79
CA LYS A 214 13.66 -4.69 -16.85
C LYS A 214 14.52 -3.83 -15.94
N PHE A 215 14.82 -4.31 -14.74
CA PHE A 215 15.64 -3.57 -13.78
C PHE A 215 17.14 -3.65 -14.08
N ASN A 216 17.56 -4.66 -14.82
CA ASN A 216 18.96 -4.80 -15.23
C ASN A 216 19.03 -5.23 -16.71
N SER A 217 19.37 -4.27 -17.57
CA SER A 217 19.50 -4.47 -19.01
C SER A 217 20.74 -5.29 -19.42
N LYS A 218 21.71 -5.45 -18.51
CA LYS A 218 22.94 -6.23 -18.75
C LYS A 218 22.76 -7.74 -18.48
N LEU A 219 21.67 -8.10 -17.80
CA LEU A 219 21.36 -9.48 -17.43
C LEU A 219 20.86 -10.27 -18.66
N SER A 220 21.46 -11.43 -18.94
CA SER A 220 20.97 -12.31 -20.00
C SER A 220 19.67 -13.02 -19.60
N LYS A 221 18.87 -13.45 -20.59
CA LYS A 221 17.64 -14.24 -20.32
C LYS A 221 17.93 -15.51 -19.51
N LYS A 222 19.06 -16.17 -19.76
CA LYS A 222 19.47 -17.40 -19.07
C LYS A 222 19.83 -17.12 -17.60
N GLU A 223 20.59 -16.06 -17.33
CA GLU A 223 20.92 -15.66 -15.96
C GLU A 223 19.69 -15.19 -15.19
N ALA A 224 18.79 -14.44 -15.83
CA ALA A 224 17.53 -14.02 -15.22
C ALA A 224 16.66 -15.23 -14.83
N HIS A 225 16.59 -16.25 -15.68
CA HIS A 225 15.93 -17.52 -15.39
C HIS A 225 16.54 -18.23 -14.17
N ILE A 226 17.86 -18.35 -14.11
CA ILE A 226 18.57 -19.01 -13.00
C ILE A 226 18.34 -18.23 -11.70
N LYS A 227 18.51 -16.91 -11.70
CA LYS A 227 18.28 -16.05 -10.52
C LYS A 227 16.85 -16.16 -10.02
N ALA A 228 15.85 -16.05 -10.90
CA ALA A 228 14.45 -16.18 -10.54
C ALA A 228 14.15 -17.58 -9.96
N LYS A 229 14.62 -18.65 -10.61
CA LYS A 229 14.43 -20.03 -10.15
C LYS A 229 15.03 -20.24 -8.75
N ASN A 230 16.28 -19.85 -8.55
CA ASN A 230 16.97 -19.99 -7.26
C ASN A 230 16.24 -19.22 -6.15
N MET A 231 15.72 -18.05 -6.46
CA MET A 231 14.97 -17.25 -5.52
C MET A 231 13.60 -17.85 -5.17
N PHE A 232 12.84 -18.40 -6.14
CA PHE A 232 11.61 -19.12 -5.81
C PHE A 232 11.89 -20.37 -4.98
N LEU A 233 12.99 -21.08 -5.26
CA LEU A 233 13.40 -22.24 -4.47
C LEU A 233 13.81 -21.86 -3.04
N SER A 234 14.55 -20.77 -2.83
CA SER A 234 14.94 -20.33 -1.48
C SER A 234 13.79 -19.75 -0.68
N THR A 235 12.84 -19.09 -1.33
CA THR A 235 11.69 -18.44 -0.68
C THR A 235 10.50 -19.37 -0.55
N LYS A 236 9.89 -19.77 -1.66
CA LYS A 236 8.68 -20.60 -1.68
C LYS A 236 8.97 -22.07 -1.37
N GLY A 237 10.16 -22.55 -1.73
CA GLY A 237 10.55 -23.94 -1.54
C GLY A 237 10.11 -24.85 -2.69
N ARG A 238 10.03 -26.15 -2.41
CA ARG A 238 9.57 -27.19 -3.35
C ARG A 238 8.22 -27.73 -2.91
N LYS A 239 7.35 -28.08 -3.85
CA LYS A 239 6.13 -28.84 -3.53
C LYS A 239 6.49 -30.31 -3.31
N ILE A 240 6.25 -30.80 -2.10
CA ILE A 240 6.39 -32.21 -1.73
C ILE A 240 5.01 -32.84 -1.54
N ASN A 241 4.89 -34.13 -1.83
CA ASN A 241 3.70 -34.89 -1.50
C ASN A 241 3.83 -35.34 -0.05
N VAL A 242 2.84 -35.02 0.77
CA VAL A 242 2.76 -35.57 2.13
C VAL A 242 2.08 -36.93 2.03
N SER A 243 2.50 -37.90 2.85
CA SER A 243 1.91 -39.24 2.89
C SER A 243 0.39 -39.18 3.11
N GLU A 244 -0.33 -40.21 2.63
CA GLU A 244 -1.79 -40.31 2.81
C GLU A 244 -2.21 -40.23 4.28
N GLU A 245 -1.41 -40.80 5.19
CA GLU A 245 -1.62 -40.75 6.66
C GLU A 245 -1.62 -39.32 7.23
N LEU A 246 -0.98 -38.37 6.55
CA LEU A 246 -0.88 -36.96 6.93
C LEU A 246 -1.74 -36.05 6.02
N GLY A 247 -2.67 -36.63 5.25
CA GLY A 247 -3.70 -35.92 4.51
C GLY A 247 -3.48 -35.77 3.01
N GLY A 248 -2.49 -36.46 2.41
CA GLY A 248 -2.38 -36.66 0.95
C GLY A 248 -2.26 -35.40 0.08
N LYS A 249 -1.95 -34.25 0.68
CA LYS A 249 -1.91 -32.94 0.00
C LYS A 249 -0.48 -32.56 -0.40
N ARG A 250 -0.36 -31.77 -1.48
CA ARG A 250 0.93 -31.19 -1.92
C ARG A 250 1.21 -29.91 -1.14
N ILE A 251 2.26 -29.90 -0.34
CA ILE A 251 2.65 -28.73 0.47
C ILE A 251 3.99 -28.16 0.00
N TRP A 252 4.19 -26.86 0.21
CA TRP A 252 5.50 -26.23 0.06
C TRP A 252 6.41 -26.59 1.23
N HIS A 253 7.67 -26.89 0.94
CA HIS A 253 8.67 -27.24 1.95
C HIS A 253 10.06 -26.71 1.55
N GLY A 254 10.87 -26.37 2.56
CA GLY A 254 12.29 -26.02 2.40
C GLY A 254 12.57 -24.60 1.94
N GLY A 255 11.56 -23.74 1.86
CA GLY A 255 11.72 -22.30 1.59
C GLY A 255 11.41 -21.45 2.82
N SER A 256 11.96 -20.23 2.87
CA SER A 256 11.75 -19.29 3.99
C SER A 256 10.29 -18.89 4.22
N GLU A 257 9.45 -19.03 3.19
CA GLU A 257 8.04 -18.60 3.16
C GLU A 257 7.07 -19.77 2.96
N SER A 258 7.57 -21.02 2.94
CA SER A 258 6.76 -22.20 2.67
C SER A 258 5.54 -22.31 3.58
N HIS A 259 5.70 -22.05 4.90
CA HIS A 259 4.62 -22.10 5.88
C HIS A 259 3.53 -21.05 5.60
N MET A 260 3.93 -19.82 5.25
CA MET A 260 2.98 -18.77 4.86
C MET A 260 2.17 -19.18 3.63
N PHE A 261 2.82 -19.66 2.56
CA PHE A 261 2.11 -20.14 1.38
C PHE A 261 1.20 -21.34 1.68
N ASN A 262 1.62 -22.27 2.53
CA ASN A 262 0.79 -23.41 2.93
C ASN A 262 -0.48 -22.95 3.64
N LYS A 263 -0.37 -21.99 4.58
CA LYS A 263 -1.54 -21.45 5.30
C LYS A 263 -2.48 -20.70 4.37
N LEU A 264 -1.94 -19.89 3.45
CA LEU A 264 -2.76 -19.17 2.47
C LEU A 264 -3.45 -20.12 1.49
N GLU A 265 -2.75 -21.13 0.97
CA GLU A 265 -3.33 -22.16 0.08
C GLU A 265 -4.36 -23.01 0.83
N GLN A 266 -4.18 -23.26 2.13
CA GLN A 266 -5.15 -23.96 2.98
C GLN A 266 -6.46 -23.16 3.09
N ILE A 267 -6.39 -21.87 3.44
CA ILE A 267 -7.58 -21.01 3.56
C ILE A 267 -8.26 -20.84 2.21
N ALA A 268 -7.49 -20.61 1.15
CA ALA A 268 -8.02 -20.41 -0.19
C ALA A 268 -8.79 -21.65 -0.70
N ASN A 269 -8.34 -22.86 -0.35
CA ASN A 269 -8.96 -24.13 -0.74
C ASN A 269 -9.98 -24.69 0.25
N ASP A 270 -10.30 -23.97 1.31
CA ASP A 270 -11.37 -24.37 2.20
C ASP A 270 -12.71 -24.43 1.45
N MET A 271 -13.65 -25.24 1.92
CA MET A 271 -14.99 -25.33 1.33
C MET A 271 -15.73 -23.99 1.42
N LYS A 272 -15.46 -23.21 2.47
CA LYS A 272 -15.97 -21.86 2.67
C LYS A 272 -14.80 -20.93 3.01
N PRO A 273 -14.02 -20.47 2.02
CA PRO A 273 -12.85 -19.64 2.26
C PRO A 273 -13.24 -18.36 3.00
N GLN A 274 -12.68 -18.18 4.19
CA GLN A 274 -12.96 -17.03 5.06
C GLN A 274 -11.68 -16.37 5.54
N THR A 275 -11.72 -15.05 5.76
CA THR A 275 -10.65 -14.36 6.47
C THR A 275 -10.58 -14.84 7.92
N PRO A 276 -9.38 -15.00 8.50
CA PRO A 276 -9.23 -15.63 9.81
C PRO A 276 -9.71 -14.76 10.97
N VAL A 277 -9.87 -13.45 10.78
CA VAL A 277 -10.15 -12.51 11.88
C VAL A 277 -11.64 -12.19 12.00
N LEU A 278 -12.25 -11.68 10.92
CA LEU A 278 -13.67 -11.31 10.91
C LEU A 278 -14.56 -12.32 10.18
N GLY A 279 -14.00 -13.39 9.61
CA GLY A 279 -14.78 -14.45 8.96
C GLY A 279 -15.45 -14.02 7.65
N ALA A 280 -14.96 -12.95 7.01
CA ALA A 280 -15.50 -12.51 5.73
C ALA A 280 -15.26 -13.58 4.67
N ARG A 281 -16.28 -13.93 3.89
CA ARG A 281 -16.23 -15.05 2.93
C ARG A 281 -15.82 -14.57 1.53
N MET A 282 -15.05 -15.39 0.83
CA MET A 282 -14.74 -15.18 -0.59
C MET A 282 -16.02 -15.26 -1.42
N SER A 283 -16.07 -14.55 -2.56
CA SER A 283 -17.17 -14.70 -3.51
C SER A 283 -17.32 -16.16 -3.92
N SER A 284 -18.56 -16.67 -3.93
CA SER A 284 -18.87 -18.04 -4.32
C SER A 284 -18.35 -18.39 -5.72
N ALA A 285 -18.26 -17.41 -6.61
CA ALA A 285 -17.73 -17.56 -7.96
C ALA A 285 -16.22 -17.90 -8.02
N LEU A 286 -15.48 -17.76 -6.91
CA LEU A 286 -14.05 -18.10 -6.81
C LEU A 286 -13.78 -19.28 -5.86
N GLU A 287 -14.82 -19.92 -5.34
CA GLU A 287 -14.65 -21.09 -4.47
C GLU A 287 -14.09 -22.29 -5.25
N ALA A 288 -13.29 -23.12 -4.60
CA ALA A 288 -12.62 -24.26 -5.23
C ALA A 288 -13.62 -25.24 -5.87
N THR A 289 -14.83 -25.34 -5.32
CA THR A 289 -15.91 -26.16 -5.85
C THR A 289 -16.43 -25.69 -7.20
N VAL A 290 -16.26 -24.39 -7.52
CA VAL A 290 -16.72 -23.78 -8.77
C VAL A 290 -15.59 -23.68 -9.79
N VAL A 291 -14.39 -23.24 -9.37
CA VAL A 291 -13.26 -22.98 -10.27
C VAL A 291 -12.20 -24.07 -10.28
N ASN A 292 -12.35 -25.13 -9.48
CA ASN A 292 -11.34 -26.17 -9.30
C ASN A 292 -9.97 -25.56 -8.91
N ASN A 293 -8.96 -25.76 -9.77
CA ASN A 293 -7.59 -25.25 -9.58
C ASN A 293 -7.34 -23.91 -10.28
N ASP A 294 -8.34 -23.34 -10.97
CA ASP A 294 -8.19 -22.06 -11.64
C ASP A 294 -8.13 -20.91 -10.64
N PHE A 295 -7.48 -19.81 -11.07
CA PHE A 295 -7.34 -18.57 -10.30
C PHE A 295 -6.69 -18.72 -8.92
N MET A 296 -5.91 -19.78 -8.68
CA MET A 296 -5.28 -20.05 -7.39
C MET A 296 -4.43 -18.87 -6.89
N THR A 297 -3.72 -18.18 -7.78
CA THR A 297 -2.95 -16.97 -7.44
C THR A 297 -3.86 -15.85 -6.93
N SER A 298 -4.99 -15.59 -7.60
CA SER A 298 -5.97 -14.59 -7.18
C SER A 298 -6.63 -14.97 -5.85
N ARG A 299 -6.94 -16.25 -5.63
CA ARG A 299 -7.54 -16.76 -4.39
C ARG A 299 -6.60 -16.64 -3.19
N VAL A 300 -5.31 -16.97 -3.37
CA VAL A 300 -4.27 -16.76 -2.35
C VAL A 300 -4.09 -15.28 -2.03
N ASN A 301 -4.05 -14.42 -3.05
CA ASN A 301 -3.96 -12.97 -2.85
C ASN A 301 -5.16 -12.41 -2.10
N TRP A 302 -6.35 -12.95 -2.38
CA TRP A 302 -7.58 -12.54 -1.73
C TRP A 302 -7.49 -12.75 -0.22
N VAL A 303 -6.90 -13.85 0.26
CA VAL A 303 -6.78 -14.13 1.70
C VAL A 303 -6.05 -12.99 2.42
N VAL A 304 -4.91 -12.54 1.90
CA VAL A 304 -4.14 -11.45 2.53
C VAL A 304 -4.83 -10.10 2.35
N GLN A 305 -5.22 -9.75 1.13
CA GLN A 305 -5.80 -8.44 0.84
C GLN A 305 -7.14 -8.23 1.53
N SER A 306 -7.96 -9.28 1.62
CA SER A 306 -9.23 -9.22 2.32
C SER A 306 -9.03 -9.19 3.83
N SER A 307 -8.02 -9.90 4.37
CA SER A 307 -7.64 -9.75 5.78
C SER A 307 -7.14 -8.32 6.09
N ALA A 308 -6.47 -7.64 5.16
CA ALA A 308 -6.12 -6.22 5.33
C ALA A 308 -7.37 -5.30 5.41
N VAL A 309 -8.46 -5.66 4.72
CA VAL A 309 -9.75 -4.96 4.87
C VAL A 309 -10.36 -5.21 6.26
N ASP A 310 -10.22 -6.41 6.82
CA ASP A 310 -10.65 -6.68 8.20
C ASP A 310 -9.89 -5.81 9.21
N TYR A 311 -8.60 -5.61 8.97
CA TYR A 311 -7.76 -4.70 9.75
C TYR A 311 -8.32 -3.29 9.72
N LEU A 312 -8.62 -2.76 8.52
CA LEU A 312 -9.22 -1.44 8.37
C LEU A 312 -10.55 -1.34 9.12
N HIS A 313 -11.44 -2.33 9.01
CA HIS A 313 -12.72 -2.31 9.71
C HIS A 313 -12.55 -2.28 11.24
N LEU A 314 -11.65 -3.09 11.79
CA LEU A 314 -11.34 -3.06 13.22
C LEU A 314 -10.80 -1.68 13.65
N MET A 315 -9.93 -1.08 12.85
CA MET A 315 -9.43 0.26 13.11
C MET A 315 -10.55 1.31 13.14
N LEU A 316 -11.43 1.30 12.13
CA LEU A 316 -12.54 2.27 12.03
C LEU A 316 -13.52 2.13 13.19
N VAL A 317 -13.87 0.89 13.56
CA VAL A 317 -14.78 0.60 14.67
C VAL A 317 -14.15 1.02 16.00
N CYS A 318 -12.89 0.67 16.24
CA CYS A 318 -12.18 1.01 17.47
C CYS A 318 -11.99 2.53 17.61
N MET A 319 -11.59 3.23 16.53
CA MET A 319 -11.47 4.69 16.55
C MET A 319 -12.82 5.36 16.81
N ARG A 320 -13.90 4.88 16.19
CA ARG A 320 -15.25 5.40 16.45
C ARG A 320 -15.66 5.18 17.91
N TRP A 321 -15.35 4.03 18.49
CA TRP A 321 -15.62 3.73 19.90
C TRP A 321 -14.83 4.68 20.81
N LEU A 322 -13.51 4.78 20.64
CA LEU A 322 -12.65 5.67 21.44
C LEU A 322 -13.05 7.15 21.31
N PHE A 323 -13.47 7.58 20.12
CA PHE A 323 -13.95 8.94 19.93
C PHE A 323 -15.24 9.23 20.70
N SER A 324 -16.13 8.23 20.76
CA SER A 324 -17.39 8.34 21.50
C SER A 324 -17.14 8.30 23.01
N GLU A 325 -16.37 7.32 23.48
CA GLU A 325 -16.06 7.09 24.90
C GLU A 325 -15.34 8.30 25.53
N PHE A 326 -14.29 8.78 24.86
CA PHE A 326 -13.47 9.88 25.37
C PHE A 326 -13.92 11.25 24.85
N HIS A 327 -15.06 11.33 24.16
CA HIS A 327 -15.60 12.60 23.64
C HIS A 327 -14.59 13.37 22.77
N ILE A 328 -13.83 12.65 21.95
CA ILE A 328 -12.84 13.22 21.02
C ILE A 328 -13.61 13.75 19.81
N ARG A 329 -13.51 15.07 19.56
CA ARG A 329 -14.22 15.70 18.45
C ARG A 329 -13.47 15.49 17.14
N GLY A 330 -13.81 14.41 16.45
CA GLY A 330 -13.29 14.12 15.12
C GLY A 330 -14.20 13.22 14.29
N LYS A 331 -13.92 13.12 13.00
CA LYS A 331 -14.62 12.25 12.06
C LYS A 331 -13.63 11.56 11.14
N PHE A 332 -13.96 10.33 10.76
CA PHE A 332 -13.24 9.64 9.68
C PHE A 332 -13.34 10.47 8.39
N CYS A 333 -12.21 10.66 7.71
CA CYS A 333 -12.12 11.43 6.48
C CYS A 333 -11.93 10.51 5.28
N ILE A 334 -10.83 9.75 5.26
CA ILE A 334 -10.51 8.85 4.16
C ILE A 334 -9.54 7.77 4.64
N SER A 335 -9.58 6.61 3.97
CA SER A 335 -8.53 5.61 4.04
C SER A 335 -8.00 5.38 2.63
N ILE A 336 -6.70 5.51 2.43
CA ILE A 336 -6.02 5.37 1.13
C ILE A 336 -4.94 4.32 1.31
N HIS A 337 -5.07 3.17 0.63
CA HIS A 337 -4.16 2.04 0.81
C HIS A 337 -4.13 1.56 2.28
N ASP A 338 -2.99 1.70 2.93
CA ASP A 338 -2.65 1.40 4.33
C ASP A 338 -2.70 2.64 5.24
N GLU A 339 -3.11 3.80 4.71
CA GLU A 339 -3.30 5.03 5.47
C GLU A 339 -4.74 5.19 5.94
N VAL A 340 -4.92 5.70 7.16
CA VAL A 340 -6.21 6.15 7.70
C VAL A 340 -6.09 7.57 8.21
N ARG A 341 -7.02 8.44 7.80
CA ARG A 341 -7.03 9.87 8.11
C ARG A 341 -8.36 10.29 8.73
N TYR A 342 -8.28 11.07 9.80
CA TYR A 342 -9.40 11.62 10.55
C TYR A 342 -9.29 13.14 10.55
N LEU A 343 -10.40 13.83 10.37
CA LEU A 343 -10.49 15.27 10.60
C LEU A 343 -10.88 15.51 12.07
N VAL A 344 -10.02 16.20 12.82
CA VAL A 344 -10.15 16.33 14.28
C VAL A 344 -10.03 17.82 14.67
N CYS A 345 -10.79 18.24 15.67
CA CYS A 345 -10.60 19.55 16.30
C CYS A 345 -9.16 19.69 16.84
N GLU A 346 -8.56 20.87 16.68
CA GLU A 346 -7.17 21.10 17.07
C GLU A 346 -6.88 20.79 18.54
N GLU A 347 -7.83 21.00 19.46
CA GLU A 347 -7.60 20.77 20.89
C GLU A 347 -7.58 19.27 21.23
N ASP A 348 -8.18 18.43 20.38
CA ASP A 348 -8.25 16.98 20.58
C ASP A 348 -7.19 16.22 19.75
N LYS A 349 -6.33 16.93 19.01
CA LYS A 349 -5.38 16.31 18.05
C LYS A 349 -4.46 15.26 18.69
N TYR A 350 -3.95 15.54 19.90
CA TYR A 350 -3.07 14.60 20.62
C TYR A 350 -3.86 13.44 21.25
N ARG A 351 -5.11 13.69 21.67
CA ARG A 351 -6.01 12.65 22.19
C ARG A 351 -6.40 11.67 21.07
N ALA A 352 -6.70 12.20 19.89
CA ALA A 352 -6.95 11.39 18.69
C ALA A 352 -5.72 10.61 18.25
N ALA A 353 -4.51 11.20 18.34
CA ALA A 353 -3.27 10.51 18.01
C ALA A 353 -3.01 9.32 18.96
N LEU A 354 -3.23 9.51 20.27
CA LEU A 354 -3.17 8.42 21.24
C LEU A 354 -4.24 7.35 20.97
N ALA A 355 -5.48 7.75 20.68
CA ALA A 355 -6.55 6.83 20.32
C ALA A 355 -6.20 5.99 19.09
N LEU A 356 -5.50 6.57 18.11
CA LEU A 356 -5.04 5.86 16.93
C LEU A 356 -3.94 4.84 17.25
N GLN A 357 -3.00 5.18 18.13
CA GLN A 357 -1.99 4.23 18.64
C GLN A 357 -2.65 3.04 19.36
N ILE A 358 -3.57 3.32 20.29
CA ILE A 358 -4.34 2.29 21.01
C ILE A 358 -5.15 1.43 20.03
N THR A 359 -5.75 2.05 19.02
CA THR A 359 -6.50 1.34 17.99
C THR A 359 -5.63 0.33 17.24
N ASN A 360 -4.40 0.70 16.87
CA ASN A 360 -3.48 -0.22 16.20
C ASN A 360 -3.08 -1.38 17.11
N LEU A 361 -2.76 -1.09 18.37
CA LEU A 361 -2.48 -2.11 19.39
C LEU A 361 -3.64 -3.11 19.50
N LEU A 362 -4.87 -2.62 19.72
CA LEU A 362 -6.05 -3.48 19.86
C LEU A 362 -6.35 -4.27 18.58
N THR A 363 -6.19 -3.65 17.41
CA THR A 363 -6.38 -4.32 16.12
C THR A 363 -5.38 -5.46 15.94
N ARG A 364 -4.08 -5.20 16.20
CA ARG A 364 -3.06 -6.25 16.07
C ARG A 364 -3.22 -7.35 17.11
N SER A 365 -3.57 -7.00 18.35
CA SER A 365 -3.89 -7.98 19.40
C SER A 365 -5.07 -8.87 19.00
N MET A 366 -6.12 -8.31 18.39
CA MET A 366 -7.26 -9.09 17.90
C MET A 366 -6.84 -10.07 16.78
N PHE A 367 -5.98 -9.63 15.86
CA PHE A 367 -5.41 -10.49 14.82
C PHE A 367 -4.58 -11.64 15.41
N ALA A 368 -3.69 -11.33 16.35
CA ALA A 368 -2.88 -12.31 17.07
C ALA A 368 -3.77 -13.32 17.82
N TYR A 369 -4.73 -12.83 18.60
CA TYR A 369 -5.68 -13.64 19.35
C TYR A 369 -6.50 -14.58 18.46
N LYS A 370 -7.03 -14.08 17.33
CA LYS A 370 -7.80 -14.91 16.38
C LYS A 370 -6.96 -16.03 15.75
N LEU A 371 -5.65 -15.81 15.61
CA LEU A 371 -4.70 -16.81 15.15
C LEU A 371 -4.05 -17.61 16.29
N GLN A 372 -4.65 -17.59 17.50
CA GLN A 372 -4.26 -18.37 18.69
C GLN A 372 -2.94 -17.94 19.35
N PHE A 373 -2.54 -16.68 19.18
CA PHE A 373 -1.45 -16.09 19.95
C PHE A 373 -2.00 -15.39 21.19
N CYS A 374 -1.33 -15.54 22.33
CA CYS A 374 -1.72 -14.92 23.61
C CYS A 374 -0.95 -13.63 23.91
N ASP A 375 -0.07 -13.20 23.01
CA ASP A 375 0.82 -12.06 23.16
C ASP A 375 0.93 -11.26 21.84
N LEU A 376 1.52 -10.07 21.92
CA LEU A 376 1.83 -9.24 20.75
C LEU A 376 3.22 -8.61 20.92
N PRO A 377 4.13 -8.73 19.94
CA PRO A 377 5.43 -8.10 20.02
C PRO A 377 5.34 -6.57 20.06
N GLN A 378 6.17 -5.94 20.89
CA GLN A 378 6.20 -4.47 21.02
C GLN A 378 6.51 -3.77 19.69
N SER A 379 7.37 -4.36 18.85
CA SER A 379 7.81 -3.76 17.58
C SER A 379 6.67 -3.52 16.58
N VAL A 380 5.53 -4.20 16.76
CA VAL A 380 4.35 -4.05 15.90
C VAL A 380 3.19 -3.33 16.59
N ALA A 381 3.22 -3.25 17.92
CA ALA A 381 2.13 -2.71 18.73
C ALA A 381 1.75 -1.26 18.37
N PHE A 382 2.75 -0.44 18.05
CA PHE A 382 2.58 0.99 17.81
C PHE A 382 3.00 1.38 16.40
N PHE A 383 2.35 2.41 15.86
CA PHE A 383 2.82 3.07 14.65
C PHE A 383 4.20 3.70 14.88
N SER A 384 5.03 3.69 13.84
CA SER A 384 6.28 4.45 13.80
C SER A 384 6.05 5.94 14.12
N SER A 385 4.99 6.51 13.56
CA SER A 385 4.52 7.86 13.86
C SER A 385 3.02 8.01 13.61
N VAL A 386 2.40 8.98 14.28
CA VAL A 386 1.07 9.48 13.93
C VAL A 386 1.25 10.91 13.45
N GLU A 387 0.83 11.17 12.22
CA GLU A 387 0.97 12.46 11.57
C GLU A 387 -0.21 13.37 11.93
N ILE A 388 0.10 14.62 12.27
CA ILE A 388 -0.88 15.67 12.54
C ILE A 388 -0.56 16.85 11.63
N ASP A 389 -1.48 17.21 10.75
CA ASP A 389 -1.21 18.18 9.69
C ASP A 389 -2.45 19.02 9.33
N LYS A 390 -2.23 20.15 8.67
CA LYS A 390 -3.27 20.98 8.05
C LYS A 390 -3.66 20.52 6.66
N CYS A 391 -2.87 19.66 6.04
CA CYS A 391 -3.18 19.12 4.71
C CYS A 391 -3.07 17.59 4.67
N LEU A 392 -3.67 16.97 3.64
CA LEU A 392 -3.52 15.53 3.43
C LEU A 392 -2.18 15.23 2.73
N ARG A 393 -1.15 14.89 3.50
CA ARG A 393 0.13 14.35 2.99
C ARG A 393 0.64 13.19 3.83
N LYS A 394 1.51 12.37 3.24
CA LYS A 394 2.04 11.16 3.89
C LYS A 394 3.00 11.50 5.04
N ASP A 395 3.87 12.49 4.82
CA ASP A 395 4.87 12.96 5.77
C ASP A 395 4.70 14.46 5.95
N CYS A 396 4.49 14.91 7.19
CA CYS A 396 4.31 16.32 7.51
C CYS A 396 5.55 17.17 7.24
N LYS A 397 6.74 16.59 7.13
CA LYS A 397 7.98 17.33 6.83
C LYS A 397 8.17 17.58 5.33
N ASN A 398 7.36 16.95 4.49
CA ASN A 398 7.50 17.08 3.05
C ASN A 398 6.73 18.32 2.55
N ASP A 399 7.47 19.36 2.17
CA ASP A 399 6.93 20.61 1.63
C ASP A 399 6.21 20.46 0.27
N CYS A 400 6.20 19.25 -0.30
CA CYS A 400 5.49 18.91 -1.53
C CYS A 400 5.85 19.82 -2.71
N ILE A 401 7.16 20.09 -2.86
CA ILE A 401 7.70 20.82 -4.01
C ILE A 401 7.58 19.94 -5.26
N THR A 402 6.83 20.46 -6.23
CA THR A 402 6.57 19.80 -7.51
C THR A 402 6.64 20.83 -8.65
N PRO A 403 6.67 20.42 -9.93
CA PRO A 403 6.73 21.38 -11.02
C PRO A 403 5.52 22.34 -11.06
N SER A 404 4.36 21.94 -10.51
CA SER A 404 3.16 22.77 -10.37
C SER A 404 3.07 23.53 -9.05
N ASN A 405 3.90 23.19 -8.05
CA ASN A 405 4.04 23.90 -6.78
C ASN A 405 5.53 24.16 -6.47
N PRO A 406 6.20 25.04 -7.24
CA PRO A 406 7.66 25.14 -7.24
C PRO A 406 8.24 25.77 -5.97
N ARG A 407 7.46 26.56 -5.23
CA ARG A 407 7.91 27.16 -3.95
C ARG A 407 7.45 26.39 -2.72
N GLY A 408 6.70 25.30 -2.89
CA GLY A 408 6.26 24.43 -1.80
C GLY A 408 5.10 24.97 -0.98
N LEU A 409 4.58 24.11 -0.09
CA LEU A 409 3.43 24.40 0.75
C LEU A 409 3.69 25.51 1.77
N GLN A 410 4.90 25.58 2.30
CA GLN A 410 5.28 26.57 3.30
C GLN A 410 5.22 27.98 2.74
N ASN A 411 5.80 28.22 1.55
CA ASN A 411 5.89 29.56 0.98
C ASN A 411 4.60 30.00 0.27
N GLU A 412 3.92 29.10 -0.44
CA GLU A 412 2.71 29.46 -1.22
C GLU A 412 1.43 29.44 -0.37
N TYR A 413 1.37 28.57 0.65
CA TYR A 413 0.13 28.32 1.39
C TYR A 413 0.25 28.52 2.91
N ASN A 414 1.42 28.91 3.43
CA ASN A 414 1.71 29.05 4.86
C ASN A 414 1.41 27.76 5.66
N ILE A 415 1.66 26.60 5.05
CA ILE A 415 1.53 25.29 5.69
C ILE A 415 2.95 24.77 5.98
N SER A 416 3.33 24.79 7.26
CA SER A 416 4.58 24.19 7.76
C SER A 416 4.41 22.70 7.95
#